data_AF-A0A7K3Y0K4-F1
#
_entry.id   AF-A0A7K3Y0K4-F1
#
_cell.length_a   1.000
_cell.length_b   1.000
_cell.length_c   1.000
_cell.angle_alpha   90.00
_cell.angle_beta   90.00
_cell.angle_gamma   90.00
#
_symmetry.space_group_name_H-M   'P 1'
#
loop_
_entity.id
_entity.type
_entity.pdbx_description
1 polymer ?
#
loop_
_entity_poly.entity_id
_entity_poly.type
_entity_poly.pdbx_seq_one_letter_code
_entity_poly.pdbx_strand_id
1 'polypeptide(L)'
;MNLVDCDIEGDAAESTFEQFNNGSTALGFAVVSTDNSIKPNDPEPKATIAIDGGTYKGLIGLSQLINTADYPGFKEATYTITGGKFDHDPTKYLAEGAKGDIFKDGDLWVVCDHDGKGQSFVGYRSATCGSNGYSGDTVCSFCDKILSPGHSIPATGQHAYGEWQTTKEATETDPGTQERACSVCNAKEAQEVPALGHAPSEAWQSDASDHWKVCERCDAELERAPHSFGEWQVTKEAAETEPGSRERSCSVCGATEAEELPALGHKPSASWSSNADAHWKACERCGAELEKAPHAYGEWKVTKEATTQAAGLRERSCAACGYAQSEETPKLSPVPEGGSGWVESNDGTWGYVEAGEPVEQGWKEVEGEWYYFDDSAMQTGWAQVGGDWYYLEESGRMDTGWKEVGGEWYYLEDTGKMATGWQEVDGEWYYLNGAGEGTEGSMATGWKKTGGEWYYLEDTGRMATGWRSDGGTWYYLNGAGEGTEGSMATGWKKDGGKWYYLAGSGAMRSGWQRLGGTWYLLNAGGPAPLGAMLEGWQRVDAKTGRPTSASSWYYLYPGSGAMAASRWVGGYYVNASGLWVR
;
A
#
# COMPACT_ATOMS: atom_id res chain seq x y z
N MET A 1 -1.79 -61.05 62.78
CA MET A 1 -2.61 -61.85 63.70
C MET A 1 -3.68 -60.95 64.29
N ASN A 2 -4.73 -60.69 63.51
CA ASN A 2 -6.05 -60.40 64.06
C ASN A 2 -6.85 -61.66 63.76
N LEU A 3 -7.17 -62.42 64.80
CA LEU A 3 -8.07 -63.56 64.73
C LEU A 3 -9.48 -63.02 64.46
N VAL A 4 -10.01 -63.31 63.27
CA VAL A 4 -11.41 -63.06 62.92
C VAL A 4 -11.89 -64.29 62.17
N ASP A 5 -13.07 -64.79 62.57
CA ASP A 5 -13.77 -66.00 62.10
C ASP A 5 -13.21 -67.36 62.54
N CYS A 6 -13.43 -67.69 63.82
CA CYS A 6 -13.64 -69.08 64.22
C CYS A 6 -15.10 -69.46 63.91
N ASP A 7 -15.36 -70.06 62.75
CA ASP A 7 -16.59 -70.83 62.55
C ASP A 7 -16.39 -72.24 63.11
N ILE A 8 -16.94 -72.49 64.29
CA ILE A 8 -17.12 -73.85 64.83
C ILE A 8 -18.60 -73.98 65.22
N GLU A 9 -19.41 -74.51 64.32
CA GLU A 9 -20.73 -75.07 64.65
C GLU A 9 -20.54 -76.53 65.09
N GLY A 10 -20.83 -76.83 66.36
CA GLY A 10 -20.80 -78.21 66.86
C GLY A 10 -20.78 -78.38 68.38
N ASP A 11 -21.86 -77.94 69.04
CA ASP A 11 -22.46 -78.36 70.32
C ASP A 11 -21.62 -78.76 71.58
N ALA A 12 -22.03 -78.13 72.69
CA ALA A 12 -21.93 -78.53 74.10
C ALA A 12 -20.60 -78.46 74.89
N ALA A 13 -20.56 -77.44 75.75
CA ALA A 13 -20.08 -77.43 77.14
C ALA A 13 -18.56 -77.56 77.43
N GLU A 14 -18.00 -76.40 77.83
CA GLU A 14 -16.79 -76.20 78.66
C GLU A 14 -15.47 -76.87 78.21
N SER A 15 -14.73 -76.20 77.32
CA SER A 15 -13.26 -76.32 77.27
C SER A 15 -12.63 -74.94 77.03
N THR A 16 -12.08 -74.35 78.10
CA THR A 16 -11.23 -73.16 78.02
C THR A 16 -9.82 -73.59 77.64
N PHE A 17 -9.35 -73.28 76.44
CA PHE A 17 -8.00 -73.59 75.98
C PHE A 17 -7.00 -72.51 76.42
N GLU A 18 -5.94 -72.89 77.15
CA GLU A 18 -4.82 -72.00 77.48
C GLU A 18 -3.59 -72.34 76.61
N GLN A 19 -2.94 -71.31 76.06
CA GLN A 19 -1.73 -71.44 75.25
C GLN A 19 -0.48 -71.14 76.08
N PHE A 20 0.44 -72.10 76.20
CA PHE A 20 1.78 -71.88 76.75
C PHE A 20 2.77 -71.67 75.60
N ASN A 21 3.12 -70.41 75.32
CA ASN A 21 4.12 -70.08 74.30
C ASN A 21 5.52 -70.00 74.95
N ASN A 22 6.30 -71.09 74.83
CA ASN A 22 7.67 -71.16 75.35
C ASN A 22 8.70 -70.91 74.23
N GLY A 23 9.02 -69.64 73.97
CA GLY A 23 10.32 -69.20 73.43
C GLY A 23 10.65 -69.48 71.95
N SER A 24 11.01 -68.40 71.24
CA SER A 24 11.42 -68.28 69.83
C SER A 24 10.28 -68.33 68.81
N THR A 25 10.33 -67.41 67.86
CA THR A 25 9.27 -66.96 66.93
C THR A 25 8.76 -68.05 65.98
N ALA A 26 7.95 -68.96 66.50
CA ALA A 26 7.18 -69.93 65.73
C ALA A 26 5.68 -69.70 65.94
N LEU A 27 4.91 -69.68 64.85
CA LEU A 27 3.45 -69.79 64.90
C LEU A 27 3.10 -71.28 64.94
N GLY A 28 2.81 -71.79 66.14
CA GLY A 28 2.31 -73.14 66.35
C GLY A 28 1.03 -73.10 67.19
N PHE A 29 0.01 -73.83 66.79
CA PHE A 29 -1.21 -74.02 67.57
C PHE A 29 -1.30 -75.49 67.98
N ALA A 30 -1.41 -75.75 69.28
CA ALA A 30 -1.67 -77.08 69.81
C ALA A 30 -3.02 -77.04 70.53
N VAL A 31 -3.82 -78.09 70.37
CA VAL A 31 -5.09 -78.28 71.07
C VAL A 31 -4.89 -79.44 72.05
N VAL A 32 -4.98 -79.16 73.34
CA VAL A 32 -4.99 -80.19 74.39
C VAL A 32 -6.29 -80.04 75.15
N SER A 33 -7.04 -81.13 75.31
CA SER A 33 -8.24 -81.14 76.15
C SER A 33 -7.89 -80.70 77.57
N THR A 34 -8.76 -79.94 78.24
CA THR A 34 -8.58 -79.48 79.63
C THR A 34 -8.46 -80.64 80.63
N ASP A 35 -8.96 -81.82 80.28
CA ASP A 35 -8.87 -83.05 81.08
C ASP A 35 -7.82 -84.06 80.57
N ASN A 36 -7.02 -83.66 79.56
CA ASN A 36 -6.02 -84.50 78.90
C ASN A 36 -6.59 -85.77 78.21
N SER A 37 -7.91 -85.82 77.96
CA SER A 37 -8.55 -86.92 77.24
C SER A 37 -8.84 -86.53 75.79
N ILE A 38 -8.16 -87.20 74.84
CA ILE A 38 -8.54 -87.21 73.41
C ILE A 38 -8.86 -88.68 73.07
N LYS A 39 -10.01 -88.94 72.48
CA LYS A 39 -10.41 -90.29 72.06
C LYS A 39 -9.72 -90.64 70.74
N PRO A 40 -9.40 -91.92 70.47
CA PRO A 40 -8.70 -92.34 69.25
C PRO A 40 -9.36 -91.85 67.95
N ASN A 41 -10.69 -91.73 67.95
CA ASN A 41 -11.48 -91.37 66.76
C ASN A 41 -11.79 -89.87 66.64
N ASP A 42 -11.30 -89.02 67.54
CA ASP A 42 -11.53 -87.58 67.43
C ASP A 42 -10.82 -87.04 66.18
N PRO A 43 -11.46 -86.17 65.37
CA PRO A 43 -10.84 -85.62 64.17
C PRO A 43 -9.58 -84.82 64.52
N GLU A 44 -8.56 -84.88 63.67
CA GLU A 44 -7.39 -84.02 63.82
C GLU A 44 -7.81 -82.55 63.72
N PRO A 45 -7.39 -81.69 64.67
CA PRO A 45 -7.71 -80.27 64.60
C PRO A 45 -7.12 -79.68 63.32
N LYS A 46 -7.91 -78.88 62.62
CA LYS A 46 -7.49 -78.16 61.41
C LYS A 46 -7.39 -76.69 61.75
N ALA A 47 -6.26 -76.08 61.40
CA ALA A 47 -6.06 -74.64 61.52
C ALA A 47 -5.70 -74.05 60.15
N THR A 48 -6.18 -72.86 59.88
CA THR A 48 -5.83 -72.12 58.66
C THR A 48 -4.96 -70.93 59.04
N ILE A 49 -3.80 -70.79 58.40
CA ILE A 49 -2.92 -69.63 58.55
C ILE A 49 -2.99 -68.83 57.25
N ALA A 50 -3.66 -67.69 57.30
CA ALA A 50 -3.67 -66.70 56.23
C ALA A 50 -2.77 -65.52 56.63
N ILE A 51 -1.81 -65.16 55.77
CA ILE A 51 -0.98 -63.97 55.97
C ILE A 51 -1.42 -62.90 54.98
N ASP A 52 -2.25 -61.98 55.45
CA ASP A 52 -2.76 -60.86 54.66
C ASP A 52 -1.74 -59.71 54.66
N GLY A 53 -0.73 -59.84 53.79
CA GLY A 53 0.31 -58.85 53.56
C GLY A 53 1.57 -59.00 54.44
N GLY A 54 2.70 -58.55 53.90
CA GLY A 54 4.02 -58.60 54.54
C GLY A 54 4.83 -59.87 54.25
N THR A 55 6.02 -59.96 54.86
CA THR A 55 6.91 -61.13 54.79
C THR A 55 6.97 -61.77 56.17
N TYR A 56 6.62 -63.05 56.25
CA TYR A 56 6.84 -63.82 57.48
C TYR A 56 8.26 -64.36 57.51
N LYS A 57 8.95 -64.13 58.63
CA LYS A 57 10.30 -64.62 58.90
C LYS A 57 10.27 -65.45 60.19
N GLY A 58 10.14 -66.76 60.05
CA GLY A 58 9.96 -67.68 61.18
C GLY A 58 9.67 -69.10 60.74
N LEU A 59 9.77 -70.04 61.69
CA LEU A 59 9.40 -71.44 61.44
C LEU A 59 7.89 -71.60 61.61
N ILE A 60 7.23 -72.21 60.63
CA ILE A 60 5.87 -72.72 60.76
C ILE A 60 6.01 -74.18 61.20
N GLY A 61 5.60 -74.49 62.42
CA GLY A 61 5.98 -75.73 63.09
C GLY A 61 4.80 -76.48 63.69
N LEU A 62 4.77 -77.78 63.37
CA LEU A 62 4.26 -78.87 64.20
C LEU A 62 4.98 -78.77 65.58
N SER A 63 4.25 -78.85 66.69
CA SER A 63 4.58 -78.36 68.04
C SER A 63 6.00 -78.72 68.53
N GLN A 64 6.67 -77.80 69.24
CA GLN A 64 7.98 -78.05 69.87
C GLN A 64 7.89 -78.76 71.23
N LEU A 65 6.99 -79.75 71.38
CA LEU A 65 6.93 -80.53 72.61
C LEU A 65 8.15 -81.46 72.68
N ILE A 66 9.05 -81.20 73.65
CA ILE A 66 10.33 -81.91 73.81
C ILE A 66 10.13 -83.36 74.29
N ASN A 67 8.91 -83.77 74.64
CA ASN A 67 8.63 -85.15 75.04
C ASN A 67 7.13 -85.50 74.88
N THR A 68 6.72 -85.97 73.70
CA THR A 68 5.32 -86.32 73.40
C THR A 68 4.78 -87.49 74.22
N ALA A 69 5.66 -88.29 74.84
CA ALA A 69 5.29 -89.41 75.71
C ALA A 69 4.57 -88.98 77.00
N ASP A 70 4.77 -87.72 77.44
CA ASP A 70 4.16 -87.19 78.66
C ASP A 70 2.70 -86.72 78.45
N TYR A 71 2.21 -86.78 77.19
CA TYR A 71 0.88 -86.31 76.78
C TYR A 71 0.17 -87.37 75.91
N PRO A 72 -0.39 -88.44 76.50
CA PRO A 72 -0.97 -89.57 75.76
C PRO A 72 -2.21 -89.23 74.92
N GLY A 73 -2.77 -88.03 75.09
CA GLY A 73 -3.85 -87.48 74.26
C GLY A 73 -3.38 -86.52 73.17
N PHE A 74 -2.09 -86.39 72.88
CA PHE A 74 -1.61 -85.42 71.89
C PHE A 74 -2.03 -85.79 70.46
N LYS A 75 -2.80 -84.90 69.80
CA LYS A 75 -3.00 -84.89 68.35
C LYS A 75 -2.54 -83.57 67.78
N GLU A 76 -1.77 -83.65 66.70
CA GLU A 76 -1.19 -82.47 66.08
C GLU A 76 -2.16 -81.84 65.08
N ALA A 77 -2.17 -80.51 65.03
CA ALA A 77 -3.02 -79.79 64.10
C ALA A 77 -2.44 -79.81 62.68
N THR A 78 -3.30 -80.02 61.69
CA THR A 78 -2.93 -79.81 60.28
C THR A 78 -3.15 -78.35 59.90
N TYR A 79 -2.21 -77.78 59.14
CA TYR A 79 -2.25 -76.38 58.73
C TYR A 79 -2.59 -76.25 57.24
N THR A 80 -3.47 -75.31 56.91
CA THR A 80 -3.66 -74.84 55.53
C THR A 80 -3.10 -73.44 55.40
N ILE A 81 -2.15 -73.23 54.47
CA ILE A 81 -1.64 -71.90 54.12
C ILE A 81 -2.36 -71.44 52.86
N THR A 82 -3.10 -70.33 52.94
CA THR A 82 -3.92 -69.82 51.82
C THR A 82 -3.29 -68.59 51.13
N GLY A 83 -2.21 -68.02 51.67
CA GLY A 83 -1.48 -66.95 50.98
C GLY A 83 -0.38 -66.27 51.79
N GLY A 84 0.61 -65.70 51.09
CA GLY A 84 1.67 -64.85 51.68
C GLY A 84 3.04 -64.95 51.00
N LYS A 85 4.00 -64.13 51.45
CA LYS A 85 5.43 -64.23 51.10
C LYS A 85 6.26 -64.76 52.28
N PHE A 86 7.12 -65.75 52.02
CA PHE A 86 7.90 -66.49 53.01
C PHE A 86 9.39 -66.45 52.66
N ASP A 87 10.27 -66.38 53.66
CA ASP A 87 11.72 -66.44 53.45
C ASP A 87 12.28 -67.89 53.38
N HIS A 88 11.41 -68.87 53.60
CA HIS A 88 11.71 -70.30 53.50
C HIS A 88 10.65 -71.04 52.67
N ASP A 89 11.01 -72.22 52.16
CA ASP A 89 10.15 -73.02 51.29
C ASP A 89 8.91 -73.53 52.05
N PRO A 90 7.69 -73.04 51.72
CA PRO A 90 6.48 -73.37 52.45
C PRO A 90 5.89 -74.75 52.06
N THR A 91 6.40 -75.40 51.01
CA THR A 91 5.82 -76.65 50.46
C THR A 91 5.79 -77.81 51.46
N LYS A 92 6.72 -77.82 52.42
CA LYS A 92 6.82 -78.86 53.45
C LYS A 92 5.76 -78.75 54.56
N TYR A 93 5.02 -77.64 54.58
CA TYR A 93 4.07 -77.31 55.65
C TYR A 93 2.62 -77.26 55.14
N LEU A 94 2.39 -77.62 53.89
CA LEU A 94 1.06 -77.67 53.27
C LEU A 94 0.42 -79.04 53.49
N ALA A 95 -0.84 -79.06 53.93
CA ALA A 95 -1.63 -80.28 53.96
C ALA A 95 -1.77 -80.90 52.56
N GLU A 96 -1.86 -82.24 52.49
CA GLU A 96 -2.12 -82.95 51.24
C GLU A 96 -3.40 -82.42 50.57
N GLY A 97 -3.24 -81.87 49.36
CA GLY A 97 -4.35 -81.32 48.56
C GLY A 97 -4.47 -79.79 48.54
N ALA A 98 -3.54 -79.04 49.11
CA ALA A 98 -3.50 -77.58 48.98
C ALA A 98 -3.40 -77.16 47.49
N LYS A 99 -4.34 -76.31 47.04
CA LYS A 99 -4.41 -75.79 45.67
C LYS A 99 -3.95 -74.33 45.67
N GLY A 100 -2.67 -74.09 45.42
CA GLY A 100 -2.15 -72.74 45.21
C GLY A 100 -0.90 -72.77 44.33
N ASP A 101 -0.70 -71.70 43.56
CA ASP A 101 0.52 -71.51 42.79
C ASP A 101 1.63 -71.13 43.77
N ILE A 102 2.71 -71.91 43.76
CA ILE A 102 3.90 -71.68 44.60
C ILE A 102 5.07 -71.41 43.68
N PHE A 103 5.72 -70.26 43.85
CA PHE A 103 6.87 -69.90 43.05
C PHE A 103 7.83 -69.01 43.84
N LYS A 104 9.04 -68.84 43.32
CA LYS A 104 10.02 -67.90 43.88
C LYS A 104 9.90 -66.53 43.24
N ASP A 105 9.86 -65.51 44.08
CA ASP A 105 9.98 -64.09 43.72
C ASP A 105 11.23 -63.54 44.43
N GLY A 106 12.36 -63.57 43.72
CA GLY A 106 13.68 -63.31 44.30
C GLY A 106 14.08 -64.37 45.34
N ASP A 107 14.45 -63.91 46.54
CA ASP A 107 14.83 -64.77 47.67
C ASP A 107 13.61 -65.28 48.48
N LEU A 108 12.40 -64.81 48.15
CA LEU A 108 11.17 -65.16 48.85
C LEU A 108 10.34 -66.19 48.07
N TRP A 109 9.65 -67.04 48.80
CA TRP A 109 8.61 -67.94 48.30
C TRP A 109 7.25 -67.26 48.38
N VAL A 110 6.49 -67.28 47.29
CA VAL A 110 5.14 -66.72 47.23
C VAL A 110 4.16 -67.87 47.12
N VAL A 111 3.14 -67.86 47.97
CA VAL A 111 1.98 -68.75 47.88
C VAL A 111 0.75 -67.89 47.57
N CYS A 112 0.04 -68.22 46.51
CA CYS A 112 -1.23 -67.61 46.15
C CYS A 112 -2.19 -68.67 45.60
N ASP A 113 -3.35 -68.82 46.23
CA ASP A 113 -4.41 -69.71 45.75
C ASP A 113 -5.42 -69.02 44.80
N HIS A 114 -5.31 -67.69 44.67
CA HIS A 114 -6.20 -66.84 43.88
C HIS A 114 -7.69 -67.05 44.24
N ASP A 115 -7.98 -67.42 45.49
CA ASP A 115 -9.32 -67.75 45.99
C ASP A 115 -10.25 -66.53 46.17
N GLY A 116 -9.70 -65.32 46.04
CA GLY A 116 -10.40 -64.05 46.27
C GLY A 116 -9.80 -63.21 47.40
N LYS A 117 -8.94 -63.76 48.24
CA LYS A 117 -8.31 -63.06 49.37
C LYS A 117 -6.98 -62.40 48.93
N GLY A 118 -6.67 -61.23 49.49
CA GLY A 118 -5.45 -60.48 49.17
C GLY A 118 -5.41 -59.94 47.73
N GLN A 119 -6.43 -59.19 47.33
CA GLN A 119 -6.50 -58.52 46.02
C GLN A 119 -6.21 -57.02 46.14
N SER A 120 -5.68 -56.44 45.08
CA SER A 120 -5.51 -54.99 44.95
C SER A 120 -5.98 -54.52 43.58
N PHE A 121 -6.25 -53.23 43.49
CA PHE A 121 -6.85 -52.62 42.31
C PHE A 121 -5.88 -51.58 41.75
N VAL A 122 -5.51 -51.74 40.48
CA VAL A 122 -4.43 -50.95 39.85
C VAL A 122 -4.84 -50.43 38.47
N GLY A 123 -4.24 -49.32 38.04
CA GLY A 123 -4.40 -48.81 36.68
C GLY A 123 -5.71 -48.06 36.39
N TYR A 124 -6.54 -47.77 37.38
CA TYR A 124 -7.75 -46.97 37.18
C TYR A 124 -7.45 -45.56 36.64
N ARG A 125 -8.19 -45.17 35.61
CA ARG A 125 -8.22 -43.79 35.09
C ARG A 125 -9.65 -43.41 34.72
N SER A 126 -10.12 -42.25 35.18
CA SER A 126 -11.44 -41.76 34.79
C SER A 126 -11.48 -41.40 33.29
N ALA A 127 -12.67 -41.48 32.68
CA ALA A 127 -12.88 -40.99 31.32
C ALA A 127 -12.97 -39.46 31.30
N THR A 128 -12.51 -38.83 30.21
CA THR A 128 -12.64 -37.39 29.97
C THR A 128 -13.57 -37.13 28.79
N CYS A 129 -13.81 -35.85 28.44
CA CYS A 129 -14.60 -35.49 27.26
C CYS A 129 -14.03 -36.05 25.95
N GLY A 130 -12.70 -36.08 25.80
CA GLY A 130 -12.03 -36.45 24.54
C GLY A 130 -11.21 -37.75 24.59
N SER A 131 -11.17 -38.46 25.72
CA SER A 131 -10.38 -39.68 25.85
C SER A 131 -11.03 -40.70 26.77
N ASN A 132 -11.02 -41.96 26.33
CA ASN A 132 -11.56 -43.09 27.08
C ASN A 132 -10.80 -43.29 28.40
N GLY A 133 -11.55 -43.51 29.47
CA GLY A 133 -11.04 -43.96 30.76
C GLY A 133 -10.73 -45.46 30.75
N TYR A 134 -10.32 -45.98 31.90
CA TYR A 134 -10.08 -47.41 32.12
C TYR A 134 -10.49 -47.77 33.54
N SER A 135 -11.29 -48.83 33.66
CA SER A 135 -11.87 -49.23 34.93
C SER A 135 -10.87 -49.87 35.89
N GLY A 136 -9.59 -49.99 35.54
CA GLY A 136 -8.56 -50.63 36.37
C GLY A 136 -8.66 -52.16 36.37
N ASP A 137 -7.52 -52.81 36.60
CA ASP A 137 -7.38 -54.26 36.74
C ASP A 137 -7.49 -54.68 38.20
N THR A 138 -8.13 -55.81 38.46
CA THR A 138 -8.03 -56.51 39.76
C THR A 138 -6.87 -57.48 39.68
N VAL A 139 -5.86 -57.27 40.52
CA VAL A 139 -4.64 -58.08 40.56
C VAL A 139 -4.48 -58.78 41.91
N CYS A 140 -3.77 -59.90 41.92
CA CYS A 140 -3.35 -60.53 43.16
C CYS A 140 -2.28 -59.68 43.83
N SER A 141 -2.48 -59.28 45.09
CA SER A 141 -1.53 -58.43 45.84
C SER A 141 -0.19 -59.10 46.15
N PHE A 142 -0.06 -60.39 45.85
CA PHE A 142 1.15 -61.16 46.15
C PHE A 142 2.01 -61.44 44.92
N CYS A 143 1.40 -61.60 43.73
CA CYS A 143 2.08 -62.00 42.49
C CYS A 143 1.82 -61.07 41.30
N ASP A 144 1.02 -60.02 41.48
CA ASP A 144 0.61 -59.03 40.46
C ASP A 144 -0.10 -59.62 39.23
N LYS A 145 -0.47 -60.90 39.28
CA LYS A 145 -1.24 -61.55 38.22
C LYS A 145 -2.63 -60.92 38.13
N ILE A 146 -3.01 -60.52 36.92
CA ILE A 146 -4.36 -60.00 36.63
C ILE A 146 -5.35 -61.15 36.84
N LEU A 147 -6.21 -60.98 37.84
CA LEU A 147 -7.29 -61.91 38.16
C LEU A 147 -8.53 -61.60 37.33
N SER A 148 -8.78 -60.31 37.11
CA SER A 148 -9.85 -59.82 36.25
C SER A 148 -9.40 -58.54 35.55
N PRO A 149 -9.33 -58.54 34.20
CA PRO A 149 -8.94 -57.35 33.47
C PRO A 149 -10.03 -56.29 33.52
N GLY A 150 -9.63 -55.03 33.62
CA GLY A 150 -10.50 -53.88 33.47
C GLY A 150 -10.99 -53.70 32.04
N HIS A 151 -12.00 -52.84 31.87
CA HIS A 151 -12.54 -52.47 30.57
C HIS A 151 -12.37 -50.98 30.30
N SER A 152 -12.37 -50.60 29.02
CA SER A 152 -12.35 -49.20 28.61
C SER A 152 -13.66 -48.53 29.01
N ILE A 153 -13.56 -47.38 29.69
CA ILE A 153 -14.71 -46.52 29.97
C ILE A 153 -14.80 -45.53 28.81
N PRO A 154 -15.87 -45.51 28.00
CA PRO A 154 -15.98 -44.57 26.89
C PRO A 154 -15.84 -43.12 27.32
N ALA A 155 -15.20 -42.30 26.48
CA ALA A 155 -15.19 -40.85 26.65
C ALA A 155 -16.63 -40.32 26.79
N THR A 156 -16.83 -39.33 27.64
CA THR A 156 -18.18 -38.81 27.90
C THR A 156 -18.76 -38.08 26.69
N GLY A 157 -17.92 -37.61 25.76
CA GLY A 157 -18.30 -36.91 24.53
C GLY A 157 -18.94 -35.53 24.74
N GLN A 158 -19.29 -35.20 25.99
CA GLN A 158 -19.92 -33.95 26.36
C GLN A 158 -18.86 -32.98 26.87
N HIS A 159 -18.50 -32.03 26.02
CA HIS A 159 -17.61 -30.94 26.39
C HIS A 159 -18.34 -29.87 27.20
N ALA A 160 -17.83 -29.54 28.37
CA ALA A 160 -18.26 -28.40 29.17
C ALA A 160 -17.45 -27.16 28.76
N TYR A 161 -17.83 -26.52 27.66
CA TYR A 161 -17.23 -25.26 27.22
C TYR A 161 -17.76 -24.09 28.07
N GLY A 162 -16.86 -23.16 28.43
CA GLY A 162 -17.22 -21.93 29.13
C GLY A 162 -17.83 -20.86 28.20
N GLU A 163 -17.90 -19.61 28.69
CA GLU A 163 -18.31 -18.46 27.88
C GLU A 163 -17.30 -18.18 26.75
N TRP A 164 -17.81 -17.64 25.64
CA TRP A 164 -16.98 -17.19 24.53
C TRP A 164 -16.16 -15.96 24.93
N GLN A 165 -14.87 -15.97 24.61
CA GLN A 165 -13.96 -14.87 24.85
C GLN A 165 -13.50 -14.28 23.52
N THR A 166 -13.62 -12.96 23.35
CA THR A 166 -13.13 -12.28 22.15
C THR A 166 -11.60 -12.32 22.09
N THR A 167 -11.08 -12.90 21.02
CA THR A 167 -9.63 -12.95 20.74
C THR A 167 -9.22 -11.91 19.70
N LYS A 168 -10.15 -11.50 18.83
CA LYS A 168 -9.99 -10.39 17.90
C LYS A 168 -11.33 -9.67 17.76
N GLU A 169 -11.37 -8.39 18.05
CA GLU A 169 -12.55 -7.56 17.80
C GLU A 169 -12.82 -7.48 16.29
N ALA A 170 -14.11 -7.52 15.92
CA ALA A 170 -14.52 -7.29 14.55
C ALA A 170 -14.36 -5.81 14.19
N THR A 171 -13.93 -5.52 12.98
CA THR A 171 -13.90 -4.16 12.42
C THR A 171 -14.98 -4.03 11.36
N GLU A 172 -15.11 -2.85 10.75
CA GLU A 172 -16.06 -2.58 9.67
C GLU A 172 -15.85 -3.50 8.46
N THR A 173 -14.60 -3.91 8.20
CA THR A 173 -14.21 -4.74 7.05
C THR A 173 -13.74 -6.13 7.40
N ASP A 174 -13.12 -6.32 8.58
CA ASP A 174 -12.56 -7.61 8.96
C ASP A 174 -13.44 -8.30 10.01
N PRO A 175 -13.79 -9.59 9.81
CA PRO A 175 -14.44 -10.35 10.85
C PRO A 175 -13.56 -10.48 12.09
N GLY A 176 -14.22 -10.51 13.24
CA GLY A 176 -13.63 -10.78 14.55
C GLY A 176 -13.57 -12.28 14.83
N THR A 177 -12.91 -12.67 15.91
CA THR A 177 -12.81 -14.06 16.35
C THR A 177 -13.07 -14.18 17.84
N GLN A 178 -13.79 -15.23 18.22
CA GLN A 178 -14.00 -15.62 19.62
C GLN A 178 -13.50 -17.05 19.83
N GLU A 179 -12.95 -17.33 21.01
CA GLU A 179 -12.52 -18.67 21.42
C GLU A 179 -13.15 -19.05 22.76
N ARG A 180 -13.39 -20.35 22.97
CA ARG A 180 -13.67 -20.91 24.30
C ARG A 180 -12.99 -22.26 24.48
N ALA A 181 -12.66 -22.59 25.72
CA ALA A 181 -12.00 -23.83 26.08
C ALA A 181 -12.89 -24.69 26.99
N CYS A 182 -12.82 -26.01 26.82
CA CYS A 182 -13.47 -26.96 27.70
C CYS A 182 -12.70 -27.08 29.02
N SER A 183 -13.39 -26.91 30.15
CA SER A 183 -12.77 -26.92 31.49
C SER A 183 -12.22 -28.28 31.93
N VAL A 184 -12.58 -29.37 31.24
CA VAL A 184 -12.22 -30.75 31.60
C VAL A 184 -11.07 -31.30 30.76
N CYS A 185 -11.03 -31.02 29.45
CA CYS A 185 -10.00 -31.54 28.54
C CYS A 185 -9.20 -30.44 27.80
N ASN A 186 -9.44 -29.16 28.07
CA ASN A 186 -8.78 -28.00 27.43
C ASN A 186 -8.89 -27.94 25.90
N ALA A 187 -9.76 -28.76 25.29
CA ALA A 187 -10.10 -28.64 23.88
C ALA A 187 -10.61 -27.22 23.61
N LYS A 188 -10.11 -26.58 22.56
CA LYS A 188 -10.52 -25.23 22.13
C LYS A 188 -11.43 -25.31 20.94
N GLU A 189 -12.41 -24.43 20.90
CA GLU A 189 -13.15 -24.12 19.68
C GLU A 189 -13.17 -22.62 19.45
N ALA A 190 -13.18 -22.26 18.17
CA ALA A 190 -13.16 -20.89 17.70
C ALA A 190 -14.36 -20.68 16.77
N GLN A 191 -14.95 -19.50 16.82
CA GLN A 191 -15.96 -19.07 15.87
C GLN A 191 -15.65 -17.67 15.35
N GLU A 192 -16.07 -17.42 14.12
CA GLU A 192 -15.95 -16.12 13.47
C GLU A 192 -17.13 -15.24 13.86
N VAL A 193 -16.84 -13.99 14.22
CA VAL A 193 -17.83 -12.94 14.43
C VAL A 193 -17.87 -12.10 13.15
N PRO A 194 -19.02 -12.00 12.45
CA PRO A 194 -19.12 -11.23 11.21
C PRO A 194 -18.59 -9.79 11.37
N ALA A 195 -18.00 -9.25 10.31
CA ALA A 195 -17.59 -7.85 10.26
C ALA A 195 -18.80 -6.94 10.57
N LEU A 196 -18.54 -5.81 11.23
CA LEU A 196 -19.59 -4.90 11.71
C LEU A 196 -20.35 -4.21 10.56
N GLY A 197 -19.74 -4.15 9.38
CA GLY A 197 -20.26 -3.42 8.23
C GLY A 197 -20.15 -1.91 8.40
N HIS A 198 -20.31 -1.19 7.29
CA HIS A 198 -20.29 0.26 7.29
C HIS A 198 -21.68 0.83 7.59
N ALA A 199 -21.79 1.64 8.65
CA ALA A 199 -23.00 2.40 8.96
C ALA A 199 -22.86 3.83 8.39
N PRO A 200 -23.71 4.25 7.44
CA PRO A 200 -23.62 5.58 6.82
C PRO A 200 -24.15 6.69 7.73
N SER A 201 -23.53 7.88 7.63
CA SER A 201 -23.90 9.09 8.39
C SER A 201 -25.29 9.64 8.03
N GLU A 202 -25.95 10.26 9.00
CA GLU A 202 -27.25 10.93 8.75
C GLU A 202 -27.12 12.12 7.78
N ALA A 203 -26.06 12.92 7.89
CA ALA A 203 -25.79 14.04 6.99
C ALA A 203 -25.04 13.58 5.72
N TRP A 204 -25.32 14.24 4.59
CA TRP A 204 -24.56 14.07 3.34
C TRP A 204 -23.36 15.03 3.33
N GLN A 205 -22.22 14.55 2.87
CA GLN A 205 -21.06 15.37 2.52
C GLN A 205 -21.10 15.68 1.02
N SER A 206 -20.49 16.79 0.60
CA SER A 206 -20.44 17.19 -0.81
C SER A 206 -19.19 17.99 -1.15
N ASP A 207 -18.67 17.77 -2.36
CA ASP A 207 -17.68 18.63 -3.01
C ASP A 207 -18.25 19.22 -4.32
N ALA A 208 -17.39 19.75 -5.19
CA ALA A 208 -17.81 20.34 -6.47
C ALA A 208 -18.36 19.32 -7.48
N SER A 209 -18.01 18.04 -7.37
CA SER A 209 -18.35 16.99 -8.35
C SER A 209 -19.40 16.01 -7.81
N ASP A 210 -19.26 15.60 -6.55
CA ASP A 210 -20.02 14.50 -5.96
C ASP A 210 -20.57 14.82 -4.56
N HIS A 211 -21.49 13.97 -4.10
CA HIS A 211 -21.90 13.85 -2.71
C HIS A 211 -21.75 12.41 -2.21
N TRP A 212 -21.47 12.24 -0.92
CA TRP A 212 -21.29 10.92 -0.29
C TRP A 212 -21.71 10.91 1.18
N LYS A 213 -21.94 9.72 1.72
CA LYS A 213 -22.05 9.47 3.15
C LYS A 213 -20.70 9.05 3.70
N VAL A 214 -20.45 9.28 4.98
CA VAL A 214 -19.25 8.76 5.65
C VAL A 214 -19.65 7.73 6.69
N CYS A 215 -18.81 6.72 6.90
CA CYS A 215 -19.02 5.80 7.98
C CYS A 215 -18.72 6.47 9.33
N GLU A 216 -19.67 6.50 10.27
CA GLU A 216 -19.52 7.23 11.54
C GLU A 216 -18.37 6.72 12.45
N ARG A 217 -17.83 5.54 12.18
CA ARG A 217 -16.80 4.89 13.00
C ARG A 217 -15.40 4.90 12.39
N CYS A 218 -15.29 4.93 11.06
CA CYS A 218 -14.02 4.79 10.35
C CYS A 218 -13.80 5.83 9.24
N ASP A 219 -14.71 6.79 9.09
CA ASP A 219 -14.67 7.86 8.09
C ASP A 219 -14.58 7.41 6.62
N ALA A 220 -14.77 6.11 6.34
CA ALA A 220 -14.79 5.59 4.98
C ALA A 220 -15.92 6.24 4.16
N GLU A 221 -15.61 6.62 2.91
CA GLU A 221 -16.61 7.17 1.97
C GLU A 221 -17.57 6.07 1.49
N LEU A 222 -18.87 6.34 1.57
CA LEU A 222 -19.96 5.45 1.20
C LEU A 222 -20.90 6.19 0.26
N GLU A 223 -21.54 5.47 -0.66
CA GLU A 223 -22.61 6.03 -1.50
C GLU A 223 -22.19 7.28 -2.29
N ARG A 224 -20.91 7.40 -2.66
CA ARG A 224 -20.43 8.52 -3.48
C ARG A 224 -21.13 8.49 -4.84
N ALA A 225 -21.80 9.59 -5.16
CA ALA A 225 -22.53 9.77 -6.41
C ALA A 225 -22.36 11.20 -6.93
N PRO A 226 -22.33 11.39 -8.27
CA PRO A 226 -22.36 12.72 -8.87
C PRO A 226 -23.61 13.49 -8.48
N HIS A 227 -23.50 14.82 -8.43
CA HIS A 227 -24.66 15.66 -8.17
C HIS A 227 -25.74 15.53 -9.25
N SER A 228 -26.96 15.21 -8.82
CA SER A 228 -28.16 15.36 -9.65
C SER A 228 -28.79 16.73 -9.40
N PHE A 229 -28.17 17.78 -9.95
CA PHE A 229 -28.72 19.12 -9.85
C PHE A 229 -30.02 19.27 -10.67
N GLY A 230 -31.00 19.98 -10.10
CA GLY A 230 -32.26 20.30 -10.78
C GLY A 230 -32.11 21.33 -11.90
N GLU A 231 -33.25 21.79 -12.41
CA GLU A 231 -33.31 22.86 -13.40
C GLU A 231 -32.72 24.16 -12.85
N TRP A 232 -32.00 24.89 -13.70
CA TRP A 232 -31.45 26.20 -13.36
C TRP A 232 -32.56 27.23 -13.15
N GLN A 233 -32.46 27.99 -12.07
CA GLN A 233 -33.34 29.10 -11.75
C GLN A 233 -32.57 30.42 -11.82
N VAL A 234 -33.04 31.37 -12.62
CA VAL A 234 -32.44 32.70 -12.70
C VAL A 234 -32.68 33.44 -11.39
N THR A 235 -31.62 33.83 -10.70
CA THR A 235 -31.66 34.57 -9.43
C THR A 235 -31.47 36.06 -9.62
N LYS A 236 -30.76 36.46 -10.68
CA LYS A 236 -30.63 37.85 -11.14
C LYS A 236 -30.70 37.88 -12.66
N GLU A 237 -31.68 38.60 -13.21
CA GLU A 237 -31.74 38.84 -14.65
C GLU A 237 -30.51 39.62 -15.11
N ALA A 238 -29.92 39.21 -16.23
CA ALA A 238 -28.78 39.91 -16.82
C ALA A 238 -29.22 41.28 -17.37
N ALA A 239 -28.40 42.30 -17.14
CA ALA A 239 -28.57 43.63 -17.72
C ALA A 239 -27.57 43.83 -18.87
N GLU A 240 -27.61 45.01 -19.52
CA GLU A 240 -26.71 45.30 -20.65
C GLU A 240 -25.23 45.37 -20.25
N THR A 241 -24.95 45.86 -19.04
CA THR A 241 -23.58 46.05 -18.51
C THR A 241 -23.30 45.22 -17.26
N GLU A 242 -24.32 44.60 -16.67
CA GLU A 242 -24.16 43.77 -15.48
C GLU A 242 -24.53 42.32 -15.80
N PRO A 243 -23.64 41.37 -15.46
CA PRO A 243 -23.95 39.95 -15.54
C PRO A 243 -25.19 39.63 -14.70
N GLY A 244 -25.98 38.67 -15.20
CA GLY A 244 -27.03 38.03 -14.43
C GLY A 244 -26.46 36.87 -13.60
N SER A 245 -27.30 36.18 -12.86
CA SER A 245 -26.93 34.95 -12.17
C SER A 245 -28.07 33.96 -12.18
N ARG A 246 -27.74 32.68 -12.19
CA ARG A 246 -28.68 31.58 -12.01
C ARG A 246 -28.13 30.56 -11.04
N GLU A 247 -29.00 29.90 -10.31
CA GLU A 247 -28.65 28.89 -9.30
C GLU A 247 -29.47 27.62 -9.50
N ARG A 248 -28.90 26.47 -9.11
CA ARG A 248 -29.60 25.19 -9.00
C ARG A 248 -29.13 24.43 -7.78
N SER A 249 -29.98 23.55 -7.25
CA SER A 249 -29.68 22.75 -6.07
C SER A 249 -29.74 21.25 -6.37
N CYS A 250 -28.90 20.48 -5.68
CA CYS A 250 -28.95 19.03 -5.71
C CYS A 250 -30.07 18.56 -4.80
N SER A 251 -30.97 17.72 -5.34
CA SER A 251 -32.13 17.20 -4.61
C SER A 251 -31.79 16.20 -3.49
N VAL A 252 -30.55 15.69 -3.46
CA VAL A 252 -30.10 14.66 -2.51
C VAL A 252 -29.37 15.28 -1.32
N CYS A 253 -28.34 16.09 -1.58
CA CYS A 253 -27.49 16.67 -0.52
C CYS A 253 -27.78 18.14 -0.23
N GLY A 254 -28.56 18.83 -1.07
CA GLY A 254 -28.87 20.25 -0.91
C GLY A 254 -27.74 21.21 -1.33
N ALA A 255 -26.62 20.69 -1.85
CA ALA A 255 -25.56 21.54 -2.40
C ALA A 255 -26.10 22.44 -3.51
N THR A 256 -25.65 23.69 -3.55
CA THR A 256 -26.07 24.69 -4.54
C THR A 256 -24.93 25.04 -5.48
N GLU A 257 -25.25 25.16 -6.76
CA GLU A 257 -24.34 25.63 -7.79
C GLU A 257 -24.88 26.95 -8.33
N ALA A 258 -23.99 27.94 -8.50
CA ALA A 258 -24.30 29.25 -9.04
C ALA A 258 -23.47 29.50 -10.29
N GLU A 259 -24.11 30.02 -11.33
CA GLU A 259 -23.48 30.39 -12.59
C GLU A 259 -23.79 31.85 -12.90
N GLU A 260 -22.75 32.60 -13.25
CA GLU A 260 -22.88 33.97 -13.73
C GLU A 260 -23.31 33.95 -15.20
N LEU A 261 -24.42 34.61 -15.50
CA LEU A 261 -24.92 34.75 -16.87
C LEU A 261 -24.26 35.97 -17.52
N PRO A 262 -23.74 35.85 -18.76
CA PRO A 262 -23.13 36.98 -19.44
C PRO A 262 -24.13 38.12 -19.59
N ALA A 263 -23.63 39.36 -19.46
CA ALA A 263 -24.43 40.55 -19.72
C ALA A 263 -25.00 40.50 -21.15
N LEU A 264 -26.20 41.05 -21.34
CA LEU A 264 -26.94 40.98 -22.61
C LEU A 264 -26.24 41.69 -23.79
N GLY A 265 -25.21 42.50 -23.49
CA GLY A 265 -24.42 43.21 -24.48
C GLY A 265 -25.13 44.42 -25.06
N HIS A 266 -24.37 45.25 -25.77
CA HIS A 266 -24.89 46.48 -26.36
C HIS A 266 -25.30 46.27 -27.82
N LYS A 267 -26.47 46.80 -28.20
CA LYS A 267 -26.96 46.77 -29.59
C LYS A 267 -26.67 48.10 -30.30
N PRO A 268 -25.82 48.13 -31.35
CA PRO A 268 -25.44 49.35 -32.06
C PRO A 268 -26.59 49.99 -32.85
N SER A 269 -26.64 51.32 -32.89
CA SER A 269 -27.58 52.10 -33.70
C SER A 269 -27.33 51.97 -35.20
N ALA A 270 -28.38 52.15 -36.00
CA ALA A 270 -28.26 52.14 -37.46
C ALA A 270 -27.34 53.25 -38.00
N SER A 271 -27.36 54.44 -37.40
CA SER A 271 -26.58 55.61 -37.84
C SER A 271 -25.30 55.80 -37.01
N TRP A 272 -24.26 56.37 -37.62
CA TRP A 272 -23.00 56.74 -36.97
C TRP A 272 -23.09 58.16 -36.37
N SER A 273 -22.55 58.32 -35.16
CA SER A 273 -22.29 59.61 -34.50
C SER A 273 -20.81 59.95 -34.63
N SER A 274 -20.45 61.24 -34.66
CA SER A 274 -19.05 61.67 -34.82
C SER A 274 -18.75 63.01 -34.16
N ASN A 275 -17.53 63.16 -33.67
CA ASN A 275 -16.93 64.43 -33.23
C ASN A 275 -15.53 64.62 -33.84
N ALA A 276 -14.72 65.54 -33.31
CA ALA A 276 -13.36 65.80 -33.82
C ALA A 276 -12.41 64.61 -33.70
N ASP A 277 -12.55 63.80 -32.65
CA ASP A 277 -11.55 62.79 -32.29
C ASP A 277 -11.93 61.39 -32.80
N ALA A 278 -13.23 61.09 -32.90
CA ALA A 278 -13.72 59.74 -33.21
C ALA A 278 -15.14 59.73 -33.79
N HIS A 279 -15.53 58.56 -34.29
CA HIS A 279 -16.92 58.22 -34.60
C HIS A 279 -17.33 56.93 -33.88
N TRP A 280 -18.61 56.79 -33.57
CA TRP A 280 -19.15 55.65 -32.83
C TRP A 280 -20.61 55.37 -33.22
N LYS A 281 -21.06 54.13 -32.99
CA LYS A 281 -22.47 53.78 -32.94
C LYS A 281 -22.97 54.00 -31.51
N ALA A 282 -24.12 54.61 -31.33
CA ALA A 282 -24.71 54.69 -30.00
C ALA A 282 -25.50 53.40 -29.72
N CYS A 283 -25.43 52.86 -28.51
CA CYS A 283 -26.35 51.80 -28.11
C CYS A 283 -27.79 52.32 -28.17
N GLU A 284 -28.70 51.62 -28.85
CA GLU A 284 -30.09 52.07 -29.05
C GLU A 284 -30.88 52.27 -27.74
N ARG A 285 -30.44 51.64 -26.64
CA ARG A 285 -31.13 51.67 -25.33
C ARG A 285 -30.46 52.56 -24.29
N CYS A 286 -29.15 52.44 -24.09
CA CYS A 286 -28.42 53.17 -23.04
C CYS A 286 -27.59 54.35 -23.54
N GLY A 287 -27.45 54.52 -24.87
CA GLY A 287 -26.68 55.62 -25.46
C GLY A 287 -25.16 55.50 -25.32
N ALA A 288 -24.66 54.38 -24.78
CA ALA A 288 -23.23 54.11 -24.68
C ALA A 288 -22.54 54.19 -26.06
N GLU A 289 -21.32 54.71 -26.09
CA GLU A 289 -20.52 54.85 -27.32
C GLU A 289 -19.90 53.48 -27.68
N LEU A 290 -20.42 52.83 -28.70
CA LEU A 290 -19.98 51.52 -29.21
C LEU A 290 -19.20 51.67 -30.51
N GLU A 291 -18.30 50.74 -30.79
CA GLU A 291 -17.51 50.75 -32.03
C GLU A 291 -16.82 52.12 -32.22
N LYS A 292 -16.42 52.74 -31.10
CA LYS A 292 -15.76 54.04 -31.11
C LYS A 292 -14.38 53.86 -31.72
N ALA A 293 -14.24 54.33 -32.94
CA ALA A 293 -13.00 54.26 -33.67
C ALA A 293 -12.48 55.69 -33.92
N PRO A 294 -11.15 55.90 -33.84
CA PRO A 294 -10.57 57.07 -34.46
C PRO A 294 -10.95 57.07 -35.95
N HIS A 295 -11.09 58.25 -36.52
CA HIS A 295 -11.48 58.39 -37.91
C HIS A 295 -10.45 57.76 -38.85
N ALA A 296 -10.89 56.78 -39.64
CA ALA A 296 -10.15 56.28 -40.79
C ALA A 296 -10.40 57.21 -41.98
N TYR A 297 -9.65 58.30 -42.04
CA TYR A 297 -9.74 59.25 -43.14
C TYR A 297 -9.09 58.69 -44.40
N GLY A 298 -9.68 58.97 -45.56
CA GLY A 298 -9.03 58.71 -46.84
C GLY A 298 -7.85 59.65 -47.11
N GLU A 299 -7.25 59.48 -48.29
CA GLU A 299 -6.16 60.33 -48.79
C GLU A 299 -6.46 61.82 -48.65
N TRP A 300 -5.46 62.58 -48.22
CA TRP A 300 -5.55 64.04 -48.18
C TRP A 300 -5.68 64.60 -49.59
N LYS A 301 -6.68 65.47 -49.79
CA LYS A 301 -6.85 66.20 -51.03
C LYS A 301 -6.40 67.64 -50.83
N VAL A 302 -5.38 68.07 -51.58
CA VAL A 302 -4.95 69.47 -51.58
C VAL A 302 -6.05 70.32 -52.20
N THR A 303 -6.56 71.27 -51.43
CA THR A 303 -7.57 72.24 -51.87
C THR A 303 -6.94 73.59 -52.19
N LYS A 304 -5.72 73.85 -51.66
CA LYS A 304 -4.92 75.03 -51.96
C LYS A 304 -3.42 74.76 -51.77
N GLU A 305 -2.62 74.98 -52.81
CA GLU A 305 -1.17 74.76 -52.77
C GLU A 305 -0.44 75.68 -51.78
N ALA A 306 0.57 75.15 -51.09
CA ALA A 306 1.45 75.92 -50.21
C ALA A 306 2.55 76.66 -51.00
N THR A 307 3.02 77.79 -50.47
CA THR A 307 4.10 78.59 -51.06
C THR A 307 5.09 79.02 -49.98
N THR A 308 6.24 79.54 -50.40
CA THR A 308 7.22 80.16 -49.48
C THR A 308 6.70 81.42 -48.78
N GLN A 309 5.54 81.96 -49.21
CA GLN A 309 4.93 83.17 -48.65
C GLN A 309 3.63 82.90 -47.89
N ALA A 310 2.93 81.79 -48.16
CA ALA A 310 1.61 81.47 -47.61
C ALA A 310 1.42 79.96 -47.45
N ALA A 311 0.81 79.56 -46.32
CA ALA A 311 0.44 78.17 -46.06
C ALA A 311 -0.61 77.70 -47.07
N GLY A 312 -0.56 76.40 -47.40
CA GLY A 312 -1.58 75.73 -48.21
C GLY A 312 -2.72 75.20 -47.34
N LEU A 313 -3.70 74.55 -47.96
CA LEU A 313 -4.80 73.86 -47.28
C LEU A 313 -5.04 72.50 -47.94
N ARG A 314 -5.25 71.49 -47.09
CA ARG A 314 -5.68 70.15 -47.50
C ARG A 314 -6.89 69.70 -46.68
N GLU A 315 -7.76 68.91 -47.30
CA GLU A 315 -8.97 68.37 -46.67
C GLU A 315 -9.04 66.85 -46.86
N ARG A 316 -9.59 66.14 -45.86
CA ARG A 316 -9.94 64.72 -45.98
C ARG A 316 -11.18 64.40 -45.19
N SER A 317 -11.89 63.35 -45.60
CA SER A 317 -13.11 62.89 -44.93
C SER A 317 -13.05 61.40 -44.57
N CYS A 318 -13.72 61.07 -43.47
CA CYS A 318 -13.87 59.69 -43.00
C CYS A 318 -14.89 58.97 -43.89
N ALA A 319 -14.51 57.84 -44.49
CA ALA A 319 -15.37 57.07 -45.37
C ALA A 319 -16.58 56.44 -44.64
N ALA A 320 -16.45 56.18 -43.34
CA ALA A 320 -17.47 55.51 -42.54
C ALA A 320 -18.58 56.46 -42.05
N CYS A 321 -18.22 57.67 -41.59
CA CYS A 321 -19.17 58.61 -40.97
C CYS A 321 -19.30 59.95 -41.71
N GLY A 322 -18.47 60.22 -42.72
CA GLY A 322 -18.51 61.46 -43.50
C GLY A 322 -17.95 62.69 -42.79
N TYR A 323 -17.37 62.55 -41.60
CA TYR A 323 -16.74 63.66 -40.88
C TYR A 323 -15.53 64.16 -41.65
N ALA A 324 -15.51 65.46 -41.96
CA ALA A 324 -14.49 66.11 -42.77
C ALA A 324 -13.63 67.03 -41.90
N GLN A 325 -12.33 66.99 -42.12
CA GLN A 325 -11.37 67.88 -41.47
C GLN A 325 -10.53 68.62 -42.50
N SER A 326 -10.18 69.85 -42.14
CA SER A 326 -9.34 70.75 -42.92
C SER A 326 -8.09 71.13 -42.13
N GLU A 327 -6.93 71.03 -42.75
CA GLU A 327 -5.65 71.36 -42.12
C GLU A 327 -4.88 72.37 -42.99
N GLU A 328 -4.27 73.36 -42.35
CA GLU A 328 -3.33 74.27 -43.02
C GLU A 328 -1.99 73.57 -43.18
N THR A 329 -1.50 73.41 -44.40
CA THR A 329 -0.16 72.86 -44.64
C THR A 329 0.89 73.95 -44.41
N PRO A 330 1.93 73.70 -43.59
CA PRO A 330 2.94 74.71 -43.25
C PRO A 330 3.58 75.35 -44.48
N LYS A 331 4.01 76.62 -44.32
CA LYS A 331 4.86 77.26 -45.33
C LYS A 331 6.15 76.47 -45.46
N LEU A 332 6.60 76.27 -46.69
CA LEU A 332 7.90 75.63 -46.96
C LEU A 332 9.00 76.44 -46.26
N SER A 333 9.74 75.79 -45.34
CA SER A 333 10.87 76.39 -44.64
C SER A 333 12.15 76.23 -45.48
N PRO A 334 13.09 77.19 -45.43
CA PRO A 334 14.33 77.08 -46.18
C PRO A 334 15.24 76.01 -45.57
N VAL A 335 15.64 75.08 -46.42
CA VAL A 335 16.66 74.04 -46.17
C VAL A 335 18.00 74.69 -45.81
N PRO A 336 18.81 74.15 -44.88
CA PRO A 336 20.19 74.57 -44.69
C PRO A 336 21.01 74.27 -45.95
N GLU A 337 21.74 75.24 -46.48
CA GLU A 337 22.58 75.05 -47.67
C GLU A 337 23.58 73.89 -47.51
N GLY A 338 23.28 72.76 -48.15
CA GLY A 338 24.25 71.75 -48.58
C GLY A 338 24.78 70.74 -47.53
N GLY A 339 24.16 70.63 -46.35
CA GLY A 339 24.60 69.70 -45.30
C GLY A 339 23.72 68.45 -45.18
N SER A 340 24.32 67.32 -44.77
CA SER A 340 23.58 66.16 -44.24
C SER A 340 23.46 66.26 -42.71
N GLY A 341 22.33 65.85 -42.14
CA GLY A 341 22.15 65.88 -40.68
C GLY A 341 20.75 65.52 -40.21
N TRP A 342 20.65 65.24 -38.91
CA TRP A 342 19.40 64.99 -38.21
C TRP A 342 18.57 66.28 -38.10
N VAL A 343 17.27 66.15 -38.33
CA VAL A 343 16.30 67.24 -38.22
C VAL A 343 15.16 66.82 -37.30
N GLU A 344 14.75 67.70 -36.40
CA GLU A 344 13.60 67.48 -35.51
C GLU A 344 12.44 68.34 -36.01
N SER A 345 11.29 67.71 -36.21
CA SER A 345 10.04 68.37 -36.55
C SER A 345 9.40 69.01 -35.32
N ASN A 346 8.52 69.99 -35.51
CA ASN A 346 7.84 70.69 -34.41
C ASN A 346 6.95 69.79 -33.53
N ASP A 347 6.60 68.60 -34.03
CA ASP A 347 5.84 67.57 -33.32
C ASP A 347 6.75 66.57 -32.55
N GLY A 348 8.07 66.79 -32.56
CA GLY A 348 9.05 65.95 -31.88
C GLY A 348 9.49 64.71 -32.66
N THR A 349 9.04 64.53 -33.91
CA THR A 349 9.56 63.45 -34.78
C THR A 349 10.93 63.80 -35.35
N TRP A 350 11.80 62.79 -35.42
CA TRP A 350 13.15 62.93 -36.00
C TRP A 350 13.15 62.47 -37.45
N GLY A 351 13.90 63.16 -38.32
CA GLY A 351 14.17 62.82 -39.70
C GLY A 351 15.66 62.97 -40.02
N TYR A 352 16.10 62.53 -41.19
CA TYR A 352 17.47 62.73 -41.67
C TYR A 352 17.46 63.39 -43.04
N VAL A 353 18.30 64.41 -43.22
CA VAL A 353 18.54 65.06 -44.51
C VAL A 353 19.90 64.60 -45.01
N GLU A 354 19.96 64.18 -46.27
CA GLU A 354 21.19 63.85 -46.97
C GLU A 354 21.38 64.77 -48.18
N ALA A 355 22.50 65.49 -48.21
CA ALA A 355 22.83 66.42 -49.31
C ALA A 355 21.72 67.45 -49.61
N GLY A 356 20.97 67.87 -48.58
CA GLY A 356 19.87 68.83 -48.69
C GLY A 356 18.50 68.24 -49.02
N GLU A 357 18.40 66.92 -49.23
CA GLU A 357 17.13 66.23 -49.48
C GLU A 357 16.75 65.34 -48.28
N PRO A 358 15.47 65.32 -47.84
CA PRO A 358 15.03 64.44 -46.76
C PRO A 358 15.08 62.96 -47.19
N VAL A 359 15.42 62.08 -46.26
CA VAL A 359 15.29 60.64 -46.45
C VAL A 359 13.82 60.26 -46.27
N GLU A 360 13.10 60.20 -47.38
CA GLU A 360 11.65 59.97 -47.41
C GLU A 360 11.23 58.59 -46.91
N GLN A 361 11.97 57.54 -47.27
CA GLN A 361 11.64 56.16 -46.88
C GLN A 361 12.84 55.23 -46.96
N GLY A 362 12.87 54.20 -46.13
CA GLY A 362 13.77 53.06 -46.22
C GLY A 362 14.90 53.05 -45.22
N TRP A 363 15.80 52.07 -45.37
CA TRP A 363 16.98 51.89 -44.55
C TRP A 363 18.06 52.91 -44.89
N LYS A 364 18.64 53.52 -43.86
CA LYS A 364 19.73 54.48 -43.97
C LYS A 364 20.80 54.23 -42.92
N GLU A 365 22.03 54.04 -43.38
CA GLU A 365 23.20 54.00 -42.52
C GLU A 365 23.68 55.43 -42.24
N VAL A 366 23.79 55.77 -40.95
CA VAL A 366 24.32 57.04 -40.46
C VAL A 366 25.38 56.73 -39.42
N GLU A 367 26.63 57.15 -39.68
CA GLU A 367 27.76 56.98 -38.76
C GLU A 367 28.03 55.52 -38.31
N GLY A 368 27.68 54.54 -39.15
CA GLY A 368 27.88 53.10 -38.89
C GLY A 368 26.70 52.41 -38.22
N GLU A 369 25.62 53.14 -37.95
CA GLU A 369 24.38 52.62 -37.36
C GLU A 369 23.24 52.68 -38.38
N TRP A 370 22.36 51.69 -38.37
CA TRP A 370 21.22 51.62 -39.29
C TRP A 370 19.95 52.22 -38.68
N TYR A 371 19.22 52.96 -39.49
CA TYR A 371 17.95 53.60 -39.15
C TYR A 371 16.93 53.30 -40.25
N TYR A 372 15.64 53.28 -39.92
CA TYR A 372 14.57 53.14 -40.90
C TYR A 372 13.67 54.38 -40.89
N PHE A 373 13.36 54.88 -42.08
CA PHE A 373 12.49 56.05 -42.28
C PHE A 373 11.21 55.64 -43.00
N ASP A 374 10.09 56.24 -42.60
CA ASP A 374 8.80 56.14 -43.29
C ASP A 374 8.12 57.51 -43.27
N ASP A 375 7.72 58.02 -44.44
CA ASP A 375 7.20 59.38 -44.64
C ASP A 375 8.09 60.46 -44.00
N SER A 376 9.40 60.39 -44.27
CA SER A 376 10.44 61.24 -43.70
C SER A 376 10.62 61.17 -42.18
N ALA A 377 9.89 60.29 -41.48
CA ALA A 377 10.00 60.10 -40.04
C ALA A 377 10.82 58.85 -39.69
N MET A 378 11.81 59.03 -38.80
CA MET A 378 12.59 57.97 -38.19
C MET A 378 11.70 57.08 -37.33
N GLN A 379 11.73 55.79 -37.60
CA GLN A 379 10.95 54.81 -36.86
C GLN A 379 11.67 54.40 -35.55
N THR A 380 10.89 54.01 -34.55
CA THR A 380 11.35 53.43 -33.28
C THR A 380 10.45 52.24 -32.91
N GLY A 381 10.94 51.34 -32.06
CA GLY A 381 10.25 50.11 -31.70
C GLY A 381 10.23 49.09 -32.83
N TRP A 382 9.19 48.24 -32.84
CA TRP A 382 9.03 47.20 -33.87
C TRP A 382 8.64 47.79 -35.22
N ALA A 383 9.40 47.47 -36.26
CA ALA A 383 9.14 47.86 -37.65
C ALA A 383 9.06 46.62 -38.54
N GLN A 384 7.99 46.49 -39.33
CA GLN A 384 7.86 45.44 -40.32
C GLN A 384 8.24 45.97 -41.71
N VAL A 385 9.34 45.46 -42.26
CA VAL A 385 9.92 45.94 -43.52
C VAL A 385 10.12 44.77 -44.47
N GLY A 386 9.42 44.79 -45.61
CA GLY A 386 9.55 43.73 -46.62
C GLY A 386 9.05 42.36 -46.16
N GLY A 387 8.23 42.30 -45.12
CA GLY A 387 7.72 41.05 -44.50
C GLY A 387 8.55 40.55 -43.31
N ASP A 388 9.74 41.12 -43.09
CA ASP A 388 10.59 40.80 -41.94
C ASP A 388 10.38 41.83 -40.82
N TRP A 389 10.55 41.39 -39.57
CA TRP A 389 10.50 42.27 -38.39
C TRP A 389 11.89 42.74 -37.99
N TYR A 390 11.97 43.99 -37.53
CA TYR A 390 13.19 44.62 -37.00
C TYR A 390 12.82 45.38 -35.73
N TYR A 391 13.77 45.55 -34.83
CA TYR A 391 13.60 46.38 -33.65
C TYR A 391 14.53 47.59 -33.72
N LEU A 392 13.94 48.79 -33.64
CA LEU A 392 14.68 50.05 -33.56
C LEU A 392 14.59 50.57 -32.12
N GLU A 393 15.74 50.94 -31.55
CA GLU A 393 15.79 51.56 -30.23
C GLU A 393 15.05 52.90 -30.21
N GLU A 394 14.86 53.48 -29.03
CA GLU A 394 14.31 54.84 -28.88
C GLU A 394 15.14 55.90 -29.61
N SER A 395 16.44 55.65 -29.78
CA SER A 395 17.34 56.47 -30.59
C SER A 395 17.17 56.28 -32.11
N GLY A 396 16.36 55.32 -32.54
CA GLY A 396 16.16 54.91 -33.94
C GLY A 396 17.18 53.91 -34.47
N ARG A 397 18.26 53.64 -33.73
CA ARG A 397 19.26 52.64 -34.12
C ARG A 397 18.66 51.25 -34.20
N MET A 398 18.99 50.52 -35.25
CA MET A 398 18.62 49.13 -35.43
C MET A 398 19.37 48.24 -34.45
N ASP A 399 18.62 47.41 -33.73
CA ASP A 399 19.17 46.49 -32.75
C ASP A 399 19.58 45.16 -33.39
N THR A 400 20.55 44.49 -32.77
CA THR A 400 21.05 43.15 -33.16
C THR A 400 21.33 42.32 -31.92
N GLY A 401 21.30 40.99 -32.05
CA GLY A 401 21.45 40.05 -30.95
C GLY A 401 20.22 39.92 -30.06
N TRP A 402 20.42 39.55 -28.80
CA TRP A 402 19.33 39.32 -27.84
C TRP A 402 18.71 40.63 -27.36
N LYS A 403 17.38 40.73 -27.48
CA LYS A 403 16.62 41.89 -27.02
C LYS A 403 15.40 41.49 -26.21
N GLU A 404 15.27 42.07 -25.02
CA GLU A 404 14.05 41.94 -24.21
C GLU A 404 13.08 43.08 -24.53
N VAL A 405 11.85 42.74 -24.92
CA VAL A 405 10.78 43.70 -25.18
C VAL A 405 9.50 43.20 -24.51
N GLY A 406 8.91 44.01 -23.64
CA GLY A 406 7.63 43.65 -22.99
C GLY A 406 7.69 42.42 -22.09
N GLY A 407 8.87 42.02 -21.60
CA GLY A 407 9.08 40.83 -20.79
C GLY A 407 9.30 39.53 -21.59
N GLU A 408 9.37 39.63 -22.92
CA GLU A 408 9.73 38.53 -23.80
C GLU A 408 11.10 38.77 -24.45
N TRP A 409 11.86 37.70 -24.66
CA TRP A 409 13.16 37.74 -25.33
C TRP A 409 13.01 37.45 -26.82
N TYR A 410 13.69 38.23 -27.65
CA TYR A 410 13.78 38.09 -29.09
C TYR A 410 15.25 38.00 -29.49
N TYR A 411 15.53 37.39 -30.63
CA TYR A 411 16.86 37.40 -31.22
C TYR A 411 16.80 38.09 -32.58
N LEU A 412 17.58 39.16 -32.74
CA LEU A 412 17.75 39.90 -33.96
C LEU A 412 19.06 39.41 -34.60
N GLU A 413 19.01 38.89 -35.81
CA GLU A 413 20.20 38.46 -36.55
C GLU A 413 21.13 39.66 -36.82
N ASP A 414 22.36 39.40 -37.29
CA ASP A 414 23.33 40.47 -37.62
C ASP A 414 22.81 41.48 -38.66
N THR A 415 21.78 41.10 -39.42
CA THR A 415 21.09 41.97 -40.39
C THR A 415 19.96 42.81 -39.76
N GLY A 416 19.72 42.68 -38.46
CA GLY A 416 18.61 43.27 -37.70
C GLY A 416 17.29 42.52 -37.82
N LYS A 417 17.21 41.52 -38.71
CA LYS A 417 16.00 40.70 -38.88
C LYS A 417 15.71 39.89 -37.63
N MET A 418 14.48 39.91 -37.17
CA MET A 418 14.01 39.08 -36.08
C MET A 418 13.99 37.61 -36.52
N ALA A 419 14.74 36.78 -35.79
CA ALA A 419 14.80 35.36 -36.03
C ALA A 419 13.54 34.63 -35.58
N THR A 420 13.24 33.52 -36.28
CA THR A 420 12.24 32.52 -35.88
C THR A 420 12.84 31.12 -36.02
N GLY A 421 12.23 30.13 -35.38
CA GLY A 421 12.69 28.75 -35.39
C GLY A 421 13.96 28.51 -34.57
N TRP A 422 14.70 27.45 -34.91
CA TRP A 422 15.93 27.06 -34.21
C TRP A 422 17.09 28.00 -34.55
N GLN A 423 17.77 28.50 -33.51
CA GLN A 423 18.94 29.37 -33.63
C GLN A 423 20.08 28.85 -32.76
N GLU A 424 21.27 28.74 -33.34
CA GLU A 424 22.50 28.42 -32.62
C GLU A 424 23.23 29.73 -32.32
N VAL A 425 23.33 30.08 -31.04
CA VAL A 425 23.98 31.30 -30.57
C VAL A 425 25.06 30.91 -29.58
N ASP A 426 26.31 31.26 -29.87
CA ASP A 426 27.49 30.92 -29.05
C ASP A 426 27.64 29.42 -28.72
N GLY A 427 27.19 28.54 -29.63
CA GLY A 427 27.26 27.08 -29.48
C GLY A 427 26.13 26.46 -28.66
N GLU A 428 25.11 27.26 -28.30
CA GLU A 428 23.91 26.81 -27.60
C GLU A 428 22.68 26.97 -28.51
N TRP A 429 21.74 26.03 -28.44
CA TRP A 429 20.52 26.06 -29.25
C TRP A 429 19.38 26.75 -28.51
N TYR A 430 18.64 27.59 -29.24
CA TYR A 430 17.45 28.30 -28.79
C TYR A 430 16.32 28.10 -29.80
N TYR A 431 15.08 28.26 -29.37
CA TYR A 431 13.93 28.23 -30.27
C TYR A 431 13.13 29.51 -30.14
N LEU A 432 12.99 30.24 -31.25
CA LEU A 432 12.20 31.47 -31.36
C LEU A 432 10.86 31.10 -32.01
N ASN A 433 9.75 31.47 -31.39
CA ASN A 433 8.42 31.04 -31.80
C ASN A 433 8.11 31.48 -33.23
N GLY A 434 7.65 30.56 -34.07
CA GLY A 434 7.13 30.90 -35.38
C GLY A 434 5.71 31.49 -35.31
N ALA A 435 5.20 31.90 -36.47
CA ALA A 435 3.82 32.35 -36.60
C ALA A 435 2.84 31.29 -36.07
N GLY A 436 1.98 31.70 -35.13
CA GLY A 436 0.95 30.83 -34.54
C GLY A 436 1.43 29.90 -33.42
N GLU A 437 2.69 30.00 -33.00
CA GLU A 437 3.26 29.19 -31.91
C GLU A 437 3.34 29.91 -30.55
N GLY A 438 2.71 31.09 -30.45
CA GLY A 438 2.81 32.03 -29.33
C GLY A 438 2.94 33.45 -29.87
N THR A 439 3.60 34.33 -29.11
CA THR A 439 4.09 35.59 -29.66
C THR A 439 5.18 35.28 -30.69
N GLU A 440 5.00 35.72 -31.93
CA GLU A 440 5.97 35.46 -33.00
C GLU A 440 7.33 36.08 -32.66
N GLY A 441 8.40 35.32 -32.90
CA GLY A 441 9.78 35.70 -32.59
C GLY A 441 10.18 35.56 -31.13
N SER A 442 9.24 35.34 -30.20
CA SER A 442 9.60 35.25 -28.78
C SER A 442 10.30 33.93 -28.46
N MET A 443 11.29 33.98 -27.56
CA MET A 443 12.09 32.84 -27.13
C MET A 443 11.23 31.85 -26.33
N ALA A 444 11.20 30.60 -26.78
CA ALA A 444 10.50 29.53 -26.11
C ALA A 444 11.25 29.05 -24.86
N THR A 445 10.48 28.69 -23.84
CA THR A 445 10.95 28.01 -22.62
C THR A 445 10.05 26.80 -22.34
N GLY A 446 10.53 25.86 -21.54
CA GLY A 446 9.83 24.62 -21.22
C GLY A 446 9.71 23.64 -22.40
N TRP A 447 8.67 22.81 -22.37
CA TRP A 447 8.44 21.79 -23.39
C TRP A 447 7.97 22.41 -24.71
N LYS A 448 8.71 22.17 -25.80
CA LYS A 448 8.36 22.59 -27.15
C LYS A 448 8.24 21.38 -28.07
N LYS A 449 7.13 21.27 -28.79
CA LYS A 449 6.97 20.30 -29.86
C LYS A 449 7.17 20.96 -31.21
N THR A 450 8.16 20.51 -31.98
CA THR A 450 8.45 21.01 -33.32
C THR A 450 9.00 19.88 -34.18
N GLY A 451 8.69 19.88 -35.48
CA GLY A 451 9.09 18.79 -36.40
C GLY A 451 8.56 17.39 -36.02
N GLY A 452 7.53 17.31 -35.16
CA GLY A 452 7.00 16.05 -34.63
C GLY A 452 7.72 15.51 -33.40
N GLU A 453 8.82 16.13 -32.99
CA GLU A 453 9.64 15.75 -31.82
C GLU A 453 9.41 16.72 -30.66
N TRP A 454 9.69 16.26 -29.44
CA TRP A 454 9.62 17.08 -28.23
C TRP A 454 11.02 17.50 -27.80
N TYR A 455 11.16 18.75 -27.40
CA TYR A 455 12.39 19.36 -26.89
C TYR A 455 12.07 20.05 -25.58
N TYR A 456 13.09 20.28 -24.76
CA TYR A 456 12.95 21.05 -23.53
C TYR A 456 13.92 22.23 -23.57
N LEU A 457 13.39 23.45 -23.49
CA LEU A 457 14.15 24.68 -23.40
C LEU A 457 14.19 25.10 -21.94
N GLU A 458 15.37 25.35 -21.38
CA GLU A 458 15.52 25.83 -20.02
C GLU A 458 14.93 27.24 -19.85
N ASP A 459 14.84 27.74 -18.62
CA ASP A 459 14.33 29.10 -18.33
C ASP A 459 15.16 30.19 -19.02
N THR A 460 16.43 29.89 -19.32
CA THR A 460 17.33 30.76 -20.09
C THR A 460 17.16 30.63 -21.61
N GLY A 461 16.23 29.80 -22.08
CA GLY A 461 15.98 29.50 -23.49
C GLY A 461 16.88 28.41 -24.11
N ARG A 462 17.99 28.07 -23.45
CA ARG A 462 18.91 27.03 -23.93
C ARG A 462 18.23 25.67 -24.03
N MET A 463 18.45 24.97 -25.12
CA MET A 463 17.96 23.61 -25.33
C MET A 463 18.69 22.62 -24.41
N ALA A 464 17.94 21.87 -23.61
CA ALA A 464 18.48 20.86 -22.73
C ALA A 464 18.88 19.59 -23.50
N THR A 465 19.97 18.96 -23.06
CA THR A 465 20.39 17.60 -23.45
C THR A 465 20.60 16.74 -22.20
N GLY A 466 20.57 15.41 -22.35
CA GLY A 466 20.74 14.46 -21.26
C GLY A 466 19.52 14.32 -20.34
N TRP A 467 19.76 13.93 -19.08
CA TRP A 467 18.71 13.70 -18.09
C TRP A 467 18.09 15.01 -17.58
N ARG A 468 16.77 15.14 -17.68
CA ARG A 468 16.01 16.27 -17.14
C ARG A 468 14.89 15.79 -16.22
N SER A 469 14.79 16.40 -15.04
CA SER A 469 13.64 16.21 -14.15
C SER A 469 12.70 17.40 -14.28
N ASP A 470 11.43 17.13 -14.59
CA ASP A 470 10.37 18.12 -14.71
C ASP A 470 9.14 17.61 -13.94
N GLY A 471 8.66 18.39 -12.96
CA GLY A 471 7.56 17.96 -12.07
C GLY A 471 7.82 16.65 -11.31
N GLY A 472 9.09 16.31 -11.03
CA GLY A 472 9.48 15.04 -10.39
C GLY A 472 9.49 13.83 -11.33
N THR A 473 9.18 14.02 -12.62
CA THR A 473 9.29 12.99 -13.66
C THR A 473 10.59 13.19 -14.42
N TRP A 474 11.33 12.10 -14.62
CA TRP A 474 12.58 12.12 -15.38
C TRP A 474 12.34 11.85 -16.86
N TYR A 475 13.05 12.58 -17.70
CA TYR A 475 13.09 12.47 -19.16
C TYR A 475 14.54 12.43 -19.61
N TYR A 476 14.77 11.94 -20.82
CA TYR A 476 16.08 11.97 -21.45
C TYR A 476 15.98 12.70 -22.79
N LEU A 477 16.76 13.77 -22.95
CA LEU A 477 16.88 14.52 -24.18
C LEU A 477 18.17 14.04 -24.87
N ASN A 478 18.08 13.64 -26.14
CA ASN A 478 19.21 13.05 -26.85
C ASN A 478 20.39 14.01 -26.89
N GLY A 479 21.58 13.52 -26.54
CA GLY A 479 22.82 14.25 -26.79
C GLY A 479 23.25 14.13 -28.25
N ALA A 480 24.36 14.80 -28.58
CA ALA A 480 24.99 14.70 -29.88
C ALA A 480 25.25 13.23 -30.29
N GLY A 481 24.73 12.84 -31.46
CA GLY A 481 24.94 11.50 -32.03
C GLY A 481 24.01 10.40 -31.50
N GLU A 482 23.02 10.71 -30.66
CA GLU A 482 22.11 9.73 -30.07
C GLU A 482 20.72 9.67 -30.74
N GLY A 483 20.53 10.45 -31.81
CA GLY A 483 19.26 10.68 -32.48
C GLY A 483 19.26 12.10 -33.08
N THR A 484 18.08 12.71 -33.19
CA THR A 484 18.00 14.18 -33.31
C THR A 484 18.44 14.78 -31.99
N GLU A 485 19.45 15.63 -32.00
CA GLU A 485 19.98 16.26 -30.79
C GLU A 485 18.92 17.10 -30.09
N GLY A 486 18.87 17.03 -28.76
CA GLY A 486 17.86 17.67 -27.92
C GLY A 486 16.49 17.01 -27.95
N SER A 487 16.20 16.10 -28.89
CA SER A 487 14.90 15.48 -28.97
C SER A 487 14.67 14.47 -27.82
N MET A 488 13.46 14.44 -27.29
CA MET A 488 13.07 13.61 -26.16
C MET A 488 13.06 12.13 -26.56
N ALA A 489 13.89 11.34 -25.90
CA ALA A 489 13.97 9.91 -26.11
C ALA A 489 12.72 9.17 -25.61
N THR A 490 12.36 8.10 -26.31
CA THR A 490 11.34 7.13 -25.90
C THR A 490 11.87 5.71 -26.04
N GLY A 491 11.28 4.75 -25.34
CA GLY A 491 11.72 3.36 -25.36
C GLY A 491 13.00 3.11 -24.58
N TRP A 492 13.78 2.10 -24.99
CA TRP A 492 15.02 1.73 -24.32
C TRP A 492 16.13 2.71 -24.64
N LYS A 493 16.74 3.28 -23.59
CA LYS A 493 17.90 4.16 -23.69
C LYS A 493 19.07 3.60 -22.91
N LYS A 494 20.25 3.54 -23.55
CA LYS A 494 21.50 3.21 -22.86
C LYS A 494 22.26 4.49 -22.58
N ASP A 495 22.59 4.71 -21.30
CA ASP A 495 23.34 5.87 -20.84
C ASP A 495 24.25 5.46 -19.67
N GLY A 496 25.50 5.92 -19.67
CA GLY A 496 26.49 5.53 -18.64
C GLY A 496 26.69 4.01 -18.49
N GLY A 497 26.49 3.24 -19.57
CA GLY A 497 26.57 1.78 -19.58
C GLY A 497 25.35 1.06 -18.97
N LYS A 498 24.32 1.78 -18.53
CA LYS A 498 23.08 1.24 -17.95
C LYS A 498 21.92 1.43 -18.92
N TRP A 499 20.95 0.53 -18.86
CA TRP A 499 19.72 0.65 -19.64
C TRP A 499 18.61 1.29 -18.81
N TYR A 500 17.82 2.15 -19.44
CA TYR A 500 16.66 2.81 -18.89
C TYR A 500 15.51 2.65 -19.89
N TYR A 501 14.27 2.76 -19.41
CA TYR A 501 13.11 2.71 -20.27
C TYR A 501 12.25 3.97 -20.09
N LEU A 502 12.06 4.68 -21.19
CA LEU A 502 11.25 5.89 -21.30
C LEU A 502 9.91 5.48 -21.94
N ALA A 503 8.80 5.90 -21.34
CA ALA A 503 7.47 5.66 -21.90
C ALA A 503 7.30 6.36 -23.27
N GLY A 504 6.19 6.11 -23.96
CA GLY A 504 5.85 6.87 -25.17
C GLY A 504 5.66 8.37 -24.92
N SER A 505 5.40 8.77 -23.67
CA SER A 505 5.38 10.16 -23.21
C SER A 505 6.76 10.69 -22.82
N GLY A 506 7.84 9.92 -22.98
CA GLY A 506 9.19 10.25 -22.52
C GLY A 506 9.46 10.01 -21.03
N ALA A 507 8.41 9.84 -20.22
CA ALA A 507 8.55 9.63 -18.78
C ALA A 507 9.34 8.34 -18.46
N MET A 508 10.42 8.47 -17.71
CA MET A 508 11.24 7.34 -17.25
C MET A 508 10.45 6.43 -16.32
N ARG A 509 10.46 5.13 -16.61
CA ARG A 509 9.81 4.12 -15.79
C ARG A 509 10.74 3.61 -14.68
N SER A 510 10.13 3.12 -13.60
CA SER A 510 10.80 2.41 -12.51
C SER A 510 9.93 1.22 -12.06
N GLY A 511 10.48 0.31 -11.28
CA GLY A 511 9.80 -0.89 -10.81
C GLY A 511 9.61 -1.94 -11.91
N TRP A 512 8.65 -2.86 -11.69
CA TRP A 512 8.33 -3.92 -12.64
C TRP A 512 7.68 -3.38 -13.91
N GLN A 513 8.24 -3.72 -15.07
CA GLN A 513 7.72 -3.32 -16.39
C GLN A 513 7.55 -4.54 -17.28
N ARG A 514 6.36 -4.71 -17.86
CA ARG A 514 6.10 -5.78 -18.84
C ARG A 514 6.12 -5.21 -20.25
N LEU A 515 7.21 -5.46 -20.98
CA LEU A 515 7.50 -4.88 -22.29
C LEU A 515 7.63 -6.00 -23.32
N GLY A 516 6.84 -5.94 -24.39
CA GLY A 516 6.82 -7.00 -25.42
C GLY A 516 6.54 -8.40 -24.86
N GLY A 517 5.72 -8.49 -23.80
CA GLY A 517 5.40 -9.74 -23.11
C GLY A 517 6.45 -10.22 -22.09
N THR A 518 7.62 -9.60 -22.04
CA THR A 518 8.73 -9.94 -21.13
C THR A 518 8.73 -9.00 -19.93
N TRP A 519 8.98 -9.52 -18.72
CA TRP A 519 9.13 -8.71 -17.52
C TRP A 519 10.57 -8.23 -17.35
N TYR A 520 10.72 -6.96 -16.98
CA TYR A 520 11.97 -6.29 -16.63
C TYR A 520 11.78 -5.61 -15.28
N LEU A 521 12.87 -5.48 -14.51
CA LEU A 521 12.86 -4.73 -13.27
C LEU A 521 13.75 -3.50 -13.43
N LEU A 522 13.13 -2.33 -13.41
CA LEU A 522 13.83 -1.05 -13.40
C LEU A 522 13.97 -0.60 -11.94
N ASN A 523 15.14 -0.09 -11.58
CA ASN A 523 15.45 0.22 -10.20
C ASN A 523 14.48 1.27 -9.62
N ALA A 524 13.79 0.93 -8.53
CA ALA A 524 12.82 1.78 -7.84
C ALA A 524 13.29 2.26 -6.46
N GLY A 525 14.60 2.13 -6.19
CA GLY A 525 15.27 2.47 -4.95
C GLY A 525 16.40 1.48 -4.63
N GLY A 526 17.41 1.89 -3.85
CA GLY A 526 18.56 1.06 -3.51
C GLY A 526 19.88 1.55 -4.15
N PRO A 527 20.88 0.65 -4.35
CA PRO A 527 22.25 1.06 -4.66
C PRO A 527 22.52 1.42 -6.14
N ALA A 528 21.62 1.07 -7.07
CA ALA A 528 21.72 1.48 -8.47
C ALA A 528 21.09 2.87 -8.70
N PRO A 529 21.41 3.58 -9.80
CA PRO A 529 20.68 4.78 -10.20
C PRO A 529 19.19 4.49 -10.40
N LEU A 530 18.32 5.44 -10.05
CA LEU A 530 16.87 5.30 -10.24
C LEU A 530 16.55 5.01 -11.72
N GLY A 531 15.62 4.10 -11.98
CA GLY A 531 15.19 3.71 -13.33
C GLY A 531 16.13 2.79 -14.09
N ALA A 532 17.36 2.57 -13.61
CA ALA A 532 18.30 1.67 -14.26
C ALA A 532 17.79 0.22 -14.25
N MET A 533 17.88 -0.47 -15.38
CA MET A 533 17.54 -1.88 -15.52
C MET A 533 18.44 -2.74 -14.64
N LEU A 534 17.82 -3.56 -13.79
CA LEU A 534 18.50 -4.47 -12.90
C LEU A 534 18.77 -5.82 -13.57
N GLU A 535 19.86 -6.46 -13.14
CA GLU A 535 20.33 -7.74 -13.64
C GLU A 535 20.72 -8.66 -12.46
N GLY A 536 20.75 -9.97 -12.68
CA GLY A 536 21.07 -10.96 -11.66
C GLY A 536 19.95 -11.21 -10.66
N TRP A 537 20.32 -11.73 -9.48
CA TRP A 537 19.38 -12.00 -8.39
C TRP A 537 19.01 -10.72 -7.65
N GLN A 538 17.70 -10.44 -7.56
CA GLN A 538 17.15 -9.26 -6.93
C GLN A 538 16.17 -9.65 -5.83
N ARG A 539 16.34 -9.05 -4.65
CA ARG A 539 15.47 -9.24 -3.49
C ARG A 539 14.54 -8.04 -3.35
N VAL A 540 13.33 -8.18 -3.87
CA VAL A 540 12.38 -7.07 -4.00
C VAL A 540 10.97 -7.49 -3.62
N ASP A 541 10.17 -6.52 -3.19
CA ASP A 541 8.75 -6.71 -2.98
C ASP A 541 8.06 -7.05 -4.31
N ALA A 542 7.19 -8.07 -4.28
CA ALA A 542 6.58 -8.63 -5.48
C ALA A 542 5.68 -7.65 -6.22
N LYS A 543 5.04 -6.72 -5.49
CA LYS A 543 4.10 -5.75 -6.06
C LYS A 543 4.82 -4.51 -6.58
N THR A 544 5.73 -3.98 -5.78
CA THR A 544 6.33 -2.66 -6.03
C THR A 544 7.68 -2.73 -6.75
N GLY A 545 8.37 -3.87 -6.70
CA GLY A 545 9.74 -4.00 -7.22
C GLY A 545 10.78 -3.22 -6.41
N ARG A 546 10.42 -2.67 -5.24
CA ARG A 546 11.35 -1.99 -4.34
C ARG A 546 12.14 -3.00 -3.52
N PRO A 547 13.40 -2.69 -3.14
CA PRO A 547 14.18 -3.54 -2.24
C PRO A 547 13.42 -3.85 -0.95
N THR A 548 13.51 -5.10 -0.49
CA THR A 548 12.77 -5.57 0.69
C THR A 548 13.60 -6.51 1.56
N SER A 549 13.24 -6.59 2.84
CA SER A 549 13.70 -7.64 3.76
C SER A 549 12.86 -8.92 3.68
N ALA A 550 11.79 -8.96 2.87
CA ALA A 550 11.03 -10.18 2.63
C ALA A 550 11.85 -11.22 1.82
N SER A 551 11.46 -12.49 1.88
CA SER A 551 12.14 -13.61 1.19
C SER A 551 11.72 -13.77 -0.27
N SER A 552 11.43 -12.66 -0.97
CA SER A 552 11.02 -12.67 -2.37
C SER A 552 12.20 -12.40 -3.28
N TRP A 553 12.59 -13.40 -4.06
CA TRP A 553 13.75 -13.33 -4.95
C TRP A 553 13.34 -13.58 -6.40
N TYR A 554 13.89 -12.75 -7.28
CA TYR A 554 13.68 -12.81 -8.72
C TYR A 554 15.03 -12.79 -9.42
N TYR A 555 15.11 -13.43 -10.58
CA TYR A 555 16.32 -13.43 -11.39
C TYR A 555 16.08 -12.75 -12.73
N LEU A 556 16.94 -11.78 -13.05
CA LEU A 556 16.94 -11.03 -14.29
C LEU A 556 18.20 -11.43 -15.08
N TYR A 557 18.07 -11.83 -16.34
CA TYR A 557 19.22 -12.28 -17.12
C TYR A 557 20.24 -11.14 -17.34
N PRO A 558 21.53 -11.34 -17.03
CA PRO A 558 22.55 -10.35 -17.34
C PRO A 558 22.58 -10.02 -18.84
N GLY A 559 22.80 -8.74 -19.16
CA GLY A 559 22.79 -8.19 -20.51
C GLY A 559 21.41 -7.90 -21.10
N SER A 560 20.43 -8.80 -20.93
CA SER A 560 19.07 -8.58 -21.46
C SER A 560 18.09 -8.00 -20.44
N GLY A 561 18.30 -8.21 -19.15
CA GLY A 561 17.39 -7.79 -18.07
C GLY A 561 16.07 -8.56 -18.01
N ALA A 562 15.86 -9.54 -18.88
CA ALA A 562 14.63 -10.31 -18.93
C ALA A 562 14.45 -11.16 -17.66
N MET A 563 13.27 -11.15 -17.06
CA MET A 563 12.97 -11.97 -15.88
C MET A 563 12.85 -13.45 -16.25
N ALA A 564 13.51 -14.31 -15.49
CA ALA A 564 13.32 -15.76 -15.58
C ALA A 564 11.95 -16.17 -15.01
N ALA A 565 11.27 -17.08 -15.69
CA ALA A 565 10.00 -17.68 -15.23
C ALA A 565 9.91 -19.15 -15.64
N SER A 566 9.27 -19.96 -14.79
CA SER A 566 9.02 -21.40 -14.94
C SER A 566 10.27 -22.20 -15.33
N ARG A 567 11.38 -21.99 -14.62
CA ARG A 567 12.67 -22.60 -14.98
C ARG A 567 13.66 -22.64 -13.82
N TRP A 568 14.71 -23.45 -13.99
CA TRP A 568 15.87 -23.46 -13.11
C TRP A 568 16.88 -22.37 -13.52
N VAL A 569 17.39 -21.64 -12.53
CA VAL A 569 18.51 -20.70 -12.66
C VAL A 569 19.62 -21.16 -11.70
N GLY A 570 20.64 -21.83 -12.24
CA GLY A 570 21.60 -22.56 -11.42
C GLY A 570 20.89 -23.67 -10.62
N GLY A 571 21.06 -23.68 -9.30
CA GLY A 571 20.42 -24.65 -8.39
C GLY A 571 19.08 -24.21 -7.80
N TYR A 572 18.47 -23.11 -8.30
CA TYR A 572 17.26 -22.53 -7.74
C TYR A 572 16.13 -22.51 -8.79
N TYR A 573 14.93 -22.94 -8.42
CA TYR A 573 13.77 -22.94 -9.30
C TYR A 573 12.92 -21.68 -9.12
N VAL A 574 12.64 -20.96 -10.20
CA VAL A 574 11.68 -19.84 -10.20
C VAL A 574 10.37 -20.29 -10.84
N ASN A 575 9.25 -19.96 -10.19
CA ASN A 575 7.92 -20.34 -10.65
C ASN A 575 7.44 -19.47 -11.84
N ALA A 576 6.18 -19.60 -12.24
CA ALA A 576 5.61 -18.87 -13.37
C ALA A 576 5.57 -17.34 -13.20
N SER A 577 5.55 -16.83 -11.96
CA SER A 577 5.67 -15.39 -11.68
C SER A 577 7.12 -14.93 -11.54
N GLY A 578 8.09 -15.82 -11.73
CA GLY A 578 9.52 -15.54 -11.57
C GLY A 578 10.00 -15.54 -10.11
N LEU A 579 9.12 -15.83 -9.16
CA LEU A 579 9.46 -15.93 -7.74
C LEU A 579 10.23 -17.23 -7.50
N TRP A 580 11.38 -17.12 -6.84
CA TRP A 580 12.11 -18.28 -6.33
C TRP A 580 11.28 -19.03 -5.29
N VAL A 581 11.14 -20.34 -5.49
CA VAL A 581 10.50 -21.27 -4.55
C VAL A 581 11.52 -22.30 -4.10
N ARG A 582 11.48 -22.66 -2.81
CA ARG A 582 12.38 -23.63 -2.20
C ARG A 582 11.95 -25.06 -2.45
#